data_AF-A0A3B9A8B3-F1
#
_entry.id   AF-A0A3B9A8B3-F1
#
_cell.length_a   1.000
_cell.length_b   1.000
_cell.length_c   1.000
_cell.angle_alpha   90.00
_cell.angle_beta   90.00
_cell.angle_gamma   90.00
#
_symmetry.space_group_name_H-M   'P 1'
#
loop_
_entity.id
_entity.type
_entity.pdbx_description
1 polymer ?
#
loop_
_entity_poly.entity_id
_entity_poly.type
_entity_poly.pdbx_seq_one_letter_code
_entity_poly.pdbx_strand_id
1 'polypeptide(L)'
;MGSLSMKKMLRHSRLALVGGAILALQGCGVIYKSTGDILISFGRSEMLPYMMTYNDVRMACVTGEAQTPLLMSFERVGSHPEKLGAMVFTTAATCAEQIALDSELRYMRAVKDGRVNEAQDARIEQKRWSAVAAQRQYTAYQNMMEAFGEQKEGECPKLKSDFDEMVWLVGNISGVQSLLNDGNADGAVGIPRDIAAKVERNMKCLDNDQWWGVPRGVRAAAWNLLPMLAPPNQIPVMM
;
A
#
# COMPACT_ATOMS: atom_id res chain seq x y z
N MET A 1 7.63 64.86 -28.95
CA MET A 1 6.95 64.07 -27.89
C MET A 1 6.61 62.61 -28.29
N GLY A 2 7.20 62.01 -29.34
CA GLY A 2 6.87 60.63 -29.78
C GLY A 2 7.78 59.49 -29.25
N SER A 3 8.97 59.79 -28.73
CA SER A 3 9.98 58.77 -28.38
C SER A 3 9.71 58.03 -27.06
N LEU A 4 9.00 58.66 -26.11
CA LEU A 4 8.74 58.07 -24.79
C LEU A 4 7.68 56.96 -24.79
N SER A 5 6.70 57.06 -25.70
CA SER A 5 5.59 56.10 -25.80
C SER A 5 6.05 54.75 -26.38
N MET A 6 6.92 54.80 -27.40
CA MET A 6 7.40 53.60 -28.09
C MET A 6 8.32 52.74 -27.20
N LYS A 7 9.11 53.35 -26.30
CA LYS A 7 9.93 52.62 -25.31
C LYS A 7 9.10 51.93 -24.23
N LYS A 8 8.00 52.54 -23.76
CA LYS A 8 7.06 51.90 -22.82
C LYS A 8 6.36 50.71 -23.47
N MET A 9 5.90 50.87 -24.71
CA MET A 9 5.23 49.81 -25.47
C MET A 9 6.16 48.62 -25.75
N LEU A 10 7.43 48.87 -26.12
CA LEU A 10 8.44 47.81 -26.25
C LEU A 10 8.74 47.09 -24.92
N ARG A 11 8.73 47.82 -23.79
CA ARG A 11 8.97 47.24 -22.46
C ARG A 11 7.81 46.34 -22.02
N HIS A 12 6.57 46.71 -22.32
CA HIS A 12 5.39 45.88 -22.04
C HIS A 12 5.32 44.65 -22.96
N SER A 13 5.65 44.76 -24.25
CA SER A 13 5.77 43.58 -25.13
C SER A 13 6.89 42.63 -24.70
N ARG A 14 8.03 43.16 -24.24
CA ARG A 14 9.12 42.31 -23.70
C ARG A 14 8.71 41.61 -22.40
N LEU A 15 8.01 42.30 -21.49
CA LEU A 15 7.47 41.65 -20.28
C LEU A 15 6.42 40.58 -20.61
N ALA A 16 5.55 40.83 -21.59
CA ALA A 16 4.54 39.85 -22.02
C ALA A 16 5.17 38.63 -22.70
N LEU A 17 6.22 38.81 -23.52
CA LEU A 17 6.98 37.72 -24.12
C LEU A 17 7.73 36.90 -23.08
N VAL A 18 8.37 37.54 -22.10
CA VAL A 18 9.05 36.85 -21.00
C VAL A 18 8.05 36.13 -20.09
N GLY A 19 6.91 36.75 -19.76
CA GLY A 19 5.83 36.12 -19.00
C GLY A 19 5.21 34.93 -19.72
N GLY A 20 4.98 35.03 -21.04
CA GLY A 20 4.51 33.94 -21.88
C GLY A 20 5.52 32.79 -22.00
N ALA A 21 6.82 33.10 -22.11
CA ALA A 21 7.88 32.09 -22.12
C ALA A 21 8.00 31.36 -20.77
N ILE A 22 7.87 32.07 -19.64
CA ILE A 22 7.88 31.46 -18.30
C ILE A 22 6.65 30.55 -18.10
N LEU A 23 5.46 30.97 -18.55
CA LEU A 23 4.26 30.13 -18.50
C LEU A 23 4.37 28.90 -19.40
N ALA A 24 4.99 29.03 -20.59
CA ALA A 24 5.23 27.91 -21.50
C ALA A 24 6.25 26.90 -20.93
N LEU A 25 7.27 27.38 -20.20
CA LEU A 25 8.29 26.53 -19.55
C LEU A 25 7.77 25.82 -18.28
N GLN A 26 6.78 26.40 -17.58
CA GLN A 26 6.16 25.82 -16.38
C GLN A 26 4.97 24.89 -16.69
N GLY A 27 4.42 24.95 -17.92
CA GLY A 27 3.19 24.24 -18.29
C GLY A 27 3.28 22.71 -18.20
N CYS A 28 4.41 22.10 -18.55
CA CYS A 28 4.55 20.64 -18.54
C CYS A 28 4.40 20.05 -17.13
N GLY A 29 5.02 20.64 -16.10
CA GLY A 29 4.93 20.13 -14.73
C GLY A 29 3.53 20.26 -14.13
N VAL A 30 2.84 21.37 -14.40
CA VAL A 30 1.48 21.63 -13.90
C VAL A 30 0.46 20.68 -14.53
N ILE A 31 0.59 20.37 -15.83
CA ILE A 31 -0.32 19.45 -16.51
C ILE A 31 -0.18 18.03 -15.97
N TYR A 32 1.05 17.53 -15.81
CA TYR A 32 1.26 16.17 -15.30
C TYR A 32 0.85 16.01 -13.84
N LYS A 33 1.15 17.00 -12.98
CA LYS A 33 0.66 17.00 -11.60
C LYS A 33 -0.86 16.98 -11.54
N SER A 34 -1.53 17.88 -12.26
CA SER A 34 -3.00 17.97 -12.28
C SER A 34 -3.63 16.67 -12.79
N THR A 35 -3.06 16.07 -13.84
CA THR A 35 -3.52 14.78 -14.36
C THR A 35 -3.35 13.66 -13.34
N GLY A 36 -2.21 13.64 -12.63
CA GLY A 36 -1.93 12.69 -11.55
C GLY A 36 -2.92 12.84 -10.40
N ASP A 37 -3.15 14.06 -9.92
CA ASP A 37 -4.12 14.35 -8.86
C ASP A 37 -5.55 13.92 -9.24
N ILE A 38 -5.96 14.13 -10.50
CA ILE A 38 -7.25 13.68 -11.02
C ILE A 38 -7.33 12.14 -11.01
N LEU A 39 -6.30 11.45 -11.51
CA LEU A 39 -6.28 9.99 -11.56
C LEU A 39 -6.25 9.36 -10.16
N ILE A 40 -5.52 9.96 -9.22
CA ILE A 40 -5.52 9.54 -7.81
C ILE A 40 -6.90 9.77 -7.20
N SER A 41 -7.54 10.92 -7.46
CA SER A 41 -8.89 11.19 -6.97
C SER A 41 -9.92 10.20 -7.55
N PHE A 42 -9.84 9.90 -8.85
CA PHE A 42 -10.68 8.89 -9.50
C PHE A 42 -10.45 7.50 -8.90
N GLY A 43 -9.18 7.14 -8.68
CA GLY A 43 -8.79 5.87 -8.06
C GLY A 43 -9.46 5.68 -6.69
N ARG A 44 -9.43 6.72 -5.86
CA ARG A 44 -10.06 6.74 -4.53
C ARG A 44 -11.59 6.72 -4.59
N SER A 45 -12.19 7.49 -5.49
CA SER A 45 -13.62 7.82 -5.45
C SER A 45 -14.48 6.84 -6.24
N GLU A 46 -13.94 6.26 -7.30
CA GLU A 46 -14.70 5.44 -8.25
C GLU A 46 -14.10 4.05 -8.38
N MET A 47 -12.81 3.97 -8.74
CA MET A 47 -12.16 2.71 -9.07
C MET A 47 -12.11 1.75 -7.88
N LEU A 48 -11.62 2.21 -6.73
CA LEU A 48 -11.46 1.36 -5.56
C LEU A 48 -12.83 0.88 -5.02
N PRO A 49 -13.84 1.75 -4.79
CA PRO A 49 -15.16 1.27 -4.40
C PRO A 49 -15.75 0.28 -5.39
N TYR A 50 -15.59 0.52 -6.69
CA TYR A 50 -16.03 -0.42 -7.73
C TYR A 50 -15.31 -1.77 -7.64
N MET A 51 -13.98 -1.77 -7.46
CA MET A 51 -13.20 -3.00 -7.25
C MET A 51 -13.64 -3.76 -6.00
N MET A 52 -14.04 -3.08 -4.93
CA MET A 52 -14.54 -3.71 -3.69
C MET A 52 -15.90 -4.41 -3.87
N THR A 53 -16.61 -4.15 -4.97
CA THR A 53 -17.83 -4.91 -5.34
C THR A 53 -17.54 -6.20 -6.09
N TYR A 54 -16.29 -6.43 -6.50
CA TYR A 54 -15.91 -7.64 -7.22
C TYR A 54 -15.88 -8.86 -6.31
N ASN A 55 -16.46 -9.95 -6.81
CA ASN A 55 -16.36 -11.28 -6.19
C ASN A 55 -15.16 -12.09 -6.71
N ASP A 56 -14.38 -11.54 -7.64
CA ASP A 56 -13.20 -12.17 -8.24
C ASP A 56 -11.92 -11.53 -7.67
N VAL A 57 -11.33 -12.22 -6.69
CA VAL A 57 -10.07 -11.82 -6.04
C VAL A 57 -8.91 -11.76 -7.04
N ARG A 58 -8.89 -12.65 -8.05
CA ARG A 58 -7.81 -12.68 -9.04
C ARG A 58 -7.86 -11.45 -9.92
N MET A 59 -9.06 -11.06 -10.34
CA MET A 59 -9.21 -9.86 -11.15
C MET A 59 -8.84 -8.60 -10.36
N ALA A 60 -9.18 -8.53 -9.07
CA ALA A 60 -8.73 -7.45 -8.19
C ALA A 60 -7.19 -7.41 -8.04
N CYS A 61 -6.53 -8.56 -7.82
CA CYS A 61 -5.08 -8.59 -7.60
C CYS A 61 -4.28 -8.29 -8.87
N VAL A 62 -4.69 -8.81 -10.04
CA VAL A 62 -4.05 -8.51 -11.33
C VAL A 62 -4.22 -7.02 -11.69
N THR A 63 -5.38 -6.45 -11.37
CA THR A 63 -5.60 -5.00 -11.51
C THR A 63 -4.62 -4.21 -10.65
N GLY A 64 -4.41 -4.64 -9.41
CA GLY A 64 -3.38 -4.09 -8.52
C GLY A 64 -1.98 -4.15 -9.15
N GLU A 65 -1.52 -5.33 -9.59
CA GLU A 65 -0.21 -5.49 -10.23
C GLU A 65 -0.04 -4.61 -11.48
N ALA A 66 -1.07 -4.53 -12.33
CA ALA A 66 -1.03 -3.79 -13.58
C ALA A 66 -1.05 -2.27 -13.39
N GLN A 67 -1.84 -1.78 -12.44
CA GLN A 67 -2.04 -0.34 -12.24
C GLN A 67 -1.02 0.29 -11.28
N THR A 68 -0.38 -0.49 -10.41
CA THR A 68 0.57 0.03 -9.42
C THR A 68 1.67 0.90 -10.06
N PRO A 69 2.39 0.47 -11.12
CA PRO A 69 3.45 1.30 -11.72
C PRO A 69 2.94 2.62 -12.29
N LEU A 70 1.74 2.61 -12.89
CA LEU A 70 1.12 3.82 -13.44
C LEU A 70 0.78 4.80 -12.32
N LEU A 71 0.07 4.35 -11.28
CA LEU A 71 -0.36 5.22 -10.18
C LEU A 71 0.82 5.78 -9.39
N MET A 72 1.82 4.94 -9.09
CA MET A 72 3.01 5.38 -8.35
C MET A 72 3.90 6.30 -9.19
N SER A 73 3.86 6.22 -10.53
CA SER A 73 4.67 7.12 -11.37
C SER A 73 4.34 8.61 -11.20
N PHE A 74 3.12 8.93 -10.74
CA PHE A 74 2.66 10.31 -10.55
C PHE A 74 3.34 11.02 -9.37
N GLU A 75 3.96 10.27 -8.45
CA GLU A 75 4.81 10.82 -7.39
C GLU A 75 5.97 11.66 -8.00
N ARG A 76 6.55 11.21 -9.12
CA ARG A 76 7.66 11.91 -9.79
C ARG A 76 7.29 13.27 -10.35
N VAL A 77 6.01 13.53 -10.56
CA VAL A 77 5.49 14.82 -11.04
C VAL A 77 4.83 15.63 -9.93
N GLY A 78 5.04 15.24 -8.67
CA GLY A 78 4.63 15.97 -7.48
C GLY A 78 3.20 15.72 -7.03
N SER A 79 2.60 14.59 -7.44
CA SER A 79 1.33 14.11 -6.87
C SER A 79 1.60 13.24 -5.64
N HIS A 80 0.57 12.94 -4.85
CA HIS A 80 0.67 12.18 -3.60
C HIS A 80 -0.14 10.88 -3.66
N PRO A 81 0.41 9.80 -4.25
CA PRO A 81 -0.33 8.56 -4.46
C PRO A 81 -0.30 7.62 -3.25
N GLU A 82 0.39 7.95 -2.16
CA GLU A 82 0.78 7.03 -1.09
C GLU A 82 -0.43 6.30 -0.46
N LYS A 83 -1.55 7.02 -0.28
CA LYS A 83 -2.81 6.39 0.20
C LYS A 83 -3.34 5.32 -0.76
N LEU A 84 -3.30 5.60 -2.07
CA LEU A 84 -3.64 4.59 -3.07
C LEU A 84 -2.56 3.52 -3.18
N GLY A 85 -1.29 3.90 -3.03
CA GLY A 85 -0.14 3.01 -2.99
C GLY A 85 -0.35 1.90 -1.98
N ALA A 86 -0.77 2.24 -0.76
CA ALA A 86 -1.12 1.26 0.27
C ALA A 86 -2.20 0.27 -0.22
N MET A 87 -3.25 0.73 -0.89
CA MET A 87 -4.32 -0.13 -1.39
C MET A 87 -3.86 -1.02 -2.55
N VAL A 88 -3.21 -0.44 -3.58
CA VAL A 88 -2.84 -1.17 -4.79
C VAL A 88 -1.69 -2.14 -4.56
N PHE A 89 -0.71 -1.81 -3.72
CA PHE A 89 0.32 -2.77 -3.32
C PHE A 89 -0.23 -3.91 -2.47
N THR A 90 -1.25 -3.65 -1.64
CA THR A 90 -1.93 -4.72 -0.89
C THR A 90 -2.62 -5.69 -1.85
N THR A 91 -3.41 -5.18 -2.80
CA THR A 91 -4.06 -6.04 -3.81
C THR A 91 -3.04 -6.76 -4.69
N ALA A 92 -1.94 -6.10 -5.09
CA ALA A 92 -0.87 -6.72 -5.88
C ALA A 92 -0.16 -7.84 -5.11
N ALA A 93 -0.02 -7.73 -3.78
CA ALA A 93 0.56 -8.78 -2.96
C ALA A 93 -0.32 -10.04 -2.93
N THR A 94 -1.65 -9.90 -2.97
CA THR A 94 -2.60 -11.03 -2.93
C THR A 94 -2.38 -12.03 -4.06
N CYS A 95 -2.01 -11.58 -5.27
CA CYS A 95 -1.67 -12.47 -6.38
C CYS A 95 -0.45 -13.36 -6.05
N ALA A 96 0.61 -12.77 -5.49
CA ALA A 96 1.81 -13.51 -5.10
C ALA A 96 1.51 -14.47 -3.94
N GLU A 97 0.69 -14.04 -2.98
CA GLU A 97 0.26 -14.86 -1.84
C GLU A 97 -0.58 -16.07 -2.29
N GLN A 98 -1.48 -15.90 -3.26
CA GLN A 98 -2.25 -17.03 -3.83
C GLN A 98 -1.34 -18.08 -4.47
N ILE A 99 -0.33 -17.64 -5.24
CA ILE A 99 0.63 -18.57 -5.85
C ILE A 99 1.45 -19.28 -4.76
N ALA A 100 1.88 -18.57 -3.72
CA ALA A 100 2.59 -19.16 -2.60
C ALA A 100 1.75 -20.23 -1.87
N LEU A 101 0.47 -19.96 -1.63
CA LEU A 101 -0.48 -20.89 -1.03
C LEU A 101 -0.71 -22.13 -1.90
N ASP A 102 -0.83 -21.97 -3.22
CA ASP A 102 -0.97 -23.11 -4.14
C ASP A 102 0.26 -24.01 -4.11
N SER A 103 1.46 -23.41 -4.08
CA SER A 103 2.73 -24.15 -3.93
C SER A 103 2.84 -24.82 -2.55
N GLU A 104 2.34 -24.20 -1.49
CA GLU A 104 2.26 -24.82 -0.17
C GLU A 104 1.33 -26.05 -0.16
N LEU A 105 0.13 -25.94 -0.74
CA LEU A 105 -0.79 -27.06 -0.89
C LEU A 105 -0.15 -28.18 -1.71
N ARG A 106 0.61 -27.85 -2.76
CA ARG A 106 1.35 -28.82 -3.57
C ARG A 106 2.46 -29.50 -2.77
N TYR A 107 3.22 -28.74 -2.00
CA TYR A 107 4.22 -29.24 -1.06
C TYR A 107 3.60 -30.24 -0.08
N MET A 108 2.48 -29.90 0.58
CA MET A 108 1.82 -30.79 1.54
C MET A 108 1.35 -32.10 0.91
N ARG A 109 0.79 -32.07 -0.31
CA ARG A 109 0.42 -33.28 -1.05
C ARG A 109 1.64 -34.13 -1.41
N ALA A 110 2.72 -33.50 -1.89
CA ALA A 110 3.95 -34.20 -2.25
C ALA A 110 4.64 -34.86 -1.05
N VAL A 111 4.66 -34.18 0.11
CA VAL A 111 5.15 -34.73 1.38
C VAL A 111 4.33 -35.96 1.79
N LYS A 112 3.00 -35.85 1.74
CA LYS A 112 2.09 -36.96 2.05
C LYS A 112 2.34 -38.18 1.16
N ASP A 113 2.65 -37.97 -0.12
CA ASP A 113 2.90 -39.02 -1.11
C ASP A 113 4.36 -39.53 -1.12
N GLY A 114 5.25 -38.98 -0.27
CA GLY A 114 6.67 -39.35 -0.24
C GLY A 114 7.49 -38.86 -1.44
N ARG A 115 6.99 -37.90 -2.22
CA ARG A 115 7.66 -37.36 -3.41
C ARG A 115 8.62 -36.21 -3.03
N VAL A 116 9.81 -36.57 -2.55
CA VAL A 116 10.78 -35.61 -1.99
C VAL A 116 11.19 -34.49 -2.97
N ASN A 117 11.51 -34.83 -4.22
CA ASN A 117 11.94 -33.83 -5.22
C ASN A 117 10.83 -32.82 -5.53
N GLU A 118 9.59 -33.30 -5.70
CA GLU A 118 8.41 -32.44 -5.91
C GLU A 118 8.15 -31.55 -4.69
N ALA A 119 8.28 -32.11 -3.48
CA ALA A 119 8.11 -31.35 -2.25
C ALA A 119 9.17 -30.24 -2.14
N GLN A 120 10.43 -30.53 -2.45
CA GLN A 120 11.49 -29.53 -2.42
C GLN A 120 11.25 -28.41 -3.43
N ASP A 121 10.89 -28.74 -4.67
CA ASP A 121 10.60 -27.75 -5.71
C ASP A 121 9.40 -26.86 -5.33
N ALA A 122 8.28 -27.47 -4.91
CA ALA A 122 7.11 -26.75 -4.46
C ALA A 122 7.41 -25.82 -3.26
N ARG A 123 8.27 -26.26 -2.32
CA ARG A 123 8.67 -25.42 -1.19
C ARG A 123 9.57 -24.25 -1.61
N ILE A 124 10.46 -24.44 -2.59
CA ILE A 124 11.27 -23.35 -3.15
C ILE A 124 10.36 -22.31 -3.82
N GLU A 125 9.39 -22.76 -4.60
CA GLU A 125 8.42 -21.87 -5.23
C GLU A 125 7.57 -21.12 -4.18
N GLN A 126 7.05 -21.81 -3.16
CA GLN A 126 6.33 -21.21 -2.04
C GLN A 126 7.15 -20.07 -1.41
N LYS A 127 8.41 -20.33 -1.07
CA LYS A 127 9.29 -19.33 -0.44
C LYS A 127 9.52 -18.12 -1.33
N ARG A 128 9.77 -18.34 -2.63
CA ARG A 128 9.99 -17.26 -3.61
C ARG A 128 8.79 -16.33 -3.69
N TRP A 129 7.59 -16.90 -3.83
CA TRP A 129 6.37 -16.10 -3.93
C TRP A 129 5.95 -15.47 -2.61
N SER A 130 6.22 -16.14 -1.47
CA SER A 130 6.03 -15.54 -0.14
C SER A 130 6.93 -14.31 0.03
N ALA A 131 8.18 -14.34 -0.44
CA ALA A 131 9.06 -13.17 -0.40
C ALA A 131 8.52 -12.00 -1.25
N VAL A 132 7.97 -12.29 -2.44
CA VAL A 132 7.34 -11.26 -3.30
C VAL A 132 6.10 -10.67 -2.63
N ALA A 133 5.25 -11.51 -2.03
CA ALA A 133 4.08 -11.07 -1.29
C ALA A 133 4.47 -10.18 -0.10
N ALA A 134 5.44 -10.63 0.71
CA ALA A 134 5.96 -9.90 1.86
C ALA A 134 6.51 -8.53 1.47
N GLN A 135 7.31 -8.46 0.40
CA GLN A 135 7.86 -7.20 -0.08
C GLN A 135 6.75 -6.21 -0.49
N ARG A 136 5.75 -6.66 -1.24
CA ARG A 136 4.63 -5.81 -1.68
C ARG A 136 3.75 -5.36 -0.51
N GLN A 137 3.42 -6.26 0.42
CA GLN A 137 2.70 -5.94 1.65
C GLN A 137 3.46 -4.95 2.53
N TYR A 138 4.78 -5.11 2.65
CA TYR A 138 5.60 -4.16 3.39
C TYR A 138 5.64 -2.79 2.71
N THR A 139 5.76 -2.75 1.38
CA THR A 139 5.65 -1.50 0.63
C THR A 139 4.28 -0.85 0.82
N ALA A 140 3.19 -1.62 0.87
CA ALA A 140 1.86 -1.08 1.20
C ALA A 140 1.81 -0.45 2.60
N TYR A 141 2.39 -1.13 3.60
CA TYR A 141 2.51 -0.60 4.96
C TYR A 141 3.34 0.69 4.97
N GLN A 142 4.48 0.75 4.28
CA GLN A 142 5.33 1.93 4.19
C GLN A 142 4.61 3.12 3.54
N ASN A 143 3.86 2.89 2.46
CA ASN A 143 3.04 3.92 1.81
C ASN A 143 1.99 4.50 2.78
N MET A 144 1.35 3.64 3.58
CA MET A 144 0.41 4.09 4.63
C MET A 144 1.14 4.92 5.70
N MET A 145 2.32 4.50 6.13
CA MET A 145 3.13 5.24 7.10
C MET A 145 3.64 6.58 6.54
N GLU A 146 3.92 6.67 5.25
CA GLU A 146 4.28 7.93 4.59
C GLU A 146 3.09 8.89 4.51
N ALA A 147 1.88 8.37 4.25
CA ALA A 147 0.68 9.18 4.14
C ALA A 147 0.18 9.75 5.48
N PHE A 148 0.43 9.06 6.60
CA PHE A 148 -0.12 9.42 7.92
C PHE A 148 0.95 9.73 8.98
N GLY A 149 2.20 9.34 8.76
CA GLY A 149 3.30 9.46 9.71
C GLY A 149 3.30 8.38 10.80
N GLU A 150 4.45 8.24 11.47
CA GLU A 150 4.58 7.37 12.63
C GLU A 150 3.90 7.96 13.86
N GLN A 151 3.11 7.14 14.54
CA GLN A 151 2.35 7.55 15.73
C GLN A 151 3.11 7.18 17.00
N LYS A 152 3.14 8.10 17.96
CA LYS A 152 3.64 7.79 19.30
C LYS A 152 2.63 6.93 20.05
N GLU A 153 3.06 6.36 21.16
CA GLU A 153 2.18 5.59 22.02
C GLU A 153 1.02 6.46 22.54
N GLY A 154 -0.22 5.99 22.32
CA GLY A 154 -1.44 6.71 22.69
C GLY A 154 -1.90 7.79 21.69
N GLU A 155 -1.13 8.05 20.63
CA GLU A 155 -1.52 8.97 19.57
C GLU A 155 -2.17 8.22 18.39
N CYS A 156 -3.09 8.89 17.71
CA CYS A 156 -3.77 8.38 16.52
C CYS A 156 -3.66 9.38 15.36
N PRO A 157 -3.56 8.90 14.12
CA PRO A 157 -3.45 9.77 12.96
C PRO A 157 -4.76 10.53 12.74
N LYS A 158 -4.68 11.64 12.01
CA LYS A 158 -5.88 12.40 11.61
C LYS A 158 -6.58 11.71 10.43
N LEU A 159 -7.45 10.77 10.75
CA LEU A 159 -8.33 10.08 9.79
C LEU A 159 -9.56 10.96 9.56
N LYS A 160 -9.67 11.60 8.38
CA LYS A 160 -10.71 12.61 8.10
C LYS A 160 -11.90 12.04 7.32
N SER A 161 -11.80 10.79 6.90
CA SER A 161 -12.76 10.15 6.01
C SER A 161 -12.66 8.64 6.11
N ASP A 162 -13.73 7.94 5.75
CA ASP A 162 -13.79 6.47 5.70
C ASP A 162 -12.68 5.88 4.82
N PHE A 163 -12.29 6.58 3.77
CA PHE A 163 -11.15 6.17 2.95
C PHE A 163 -9.82 6.29 3.71
N ASP A 164 -9.61 7.33 4.51
CA ASP A 164 -8.40 7.43 5.32
C ASP A 164 -8.35 6.30 6.36
N GLU A 165 -9.48 6.00 6.99
CA GLU A 165 -9.62 4.87 7.91
C GLU A 165 -9.40 3.52 7.21
N MET A 166 -9.94 3.34 6.00
CA MET A 166 -9.70 2.15 5.17
C MET A 166 -8.21 1.98 4.86
N VAL A 167 -7.54 3.05 4.41
CA VAL A 167 -6.10 3.00 4.10
C VAL A 167 -5.30 2.68 5.35
N TRP A 168 -5.65 3.25 6.50
CA TRP A 168 -5.03 2.93 7.79
C TRP A 168 -5.25 1.47 8.17
N LEU A 169 -6.48 0.96 8.03
CA LEU A 169 -6.84 -0.43 8.31
C LEU A 169 -6.05 -1.39 7.43
N VAL A 170 -6.13 -1.22 6.11
CA VAL A 170 -5.53 -2.08 5.10
C VAL A 170 -4.00 -2.03 5.15
N GLY A 171 -3.41 -0.84 5.30
CA GLY A 171 -1.95 -0.72 5.42
C GLY A 171 -1.40 -1.48 6.63
N ASN A 172 -2.09 -1.45 7.76
CA ASN A 172 -1.68 -2.17 8.96
C ASN A 172 -1.94 -3.69 8.85
N ILE A 173 -3.02 -4.13 8.17
CA ILE A 173 -3.22 -5.54 7.79
C ILE A 173 -2.03 -6.02 6.97
N SER A 174 -1.64 -5.25 5.95
CA SER A 174 -0.47 -5.55 5.11
C SER A 174 0.83 -5.58 5.93
N GLY A 175 0.97 -4.75 6.96
CA GLY A 175 2.07 -4.83 7.91
C GLY A 175 2.16 -6.21 8.60
N VAL A 176 1.04 -6.73 9.10
CA VAL A 176 0.98 -8.07 9.74
C VAL A 176 1.19 -9.18 8.72
N GLN A 177 0.55 -9.11 7.55
CA GLN A 177 0.72 -10.10 6.50
C GLN A 177 2.16 -10.14 5.97
N SER A 178 2.85 -8.99 5.90
CA SER A 178 4.25 -8.94 5.47
C SER A 178 5.17 -9.76 6.39
N LEU A 179 4.90 -9.75 7.71
CA LEU A 179 5.64 -10.57 8.68
C LEU A 179 5.36 -12.06 8.49
N LEU A 180 4.10 -12.43 8.23
CA LEU A 180 3.71 -13.82 7.97
C LEU A 180 4.41 -14.35 6.71
N ASN A 181 4.32 -13.61 5.61
CA ASN A 181 4.91 -14.01 4.34
C ASN A 181 6.45 -13.98 4.35
N ASP A 182 7.07 -13.04 5.08
CA ASP A 182 8.53 -13.07 5.27
C ASP A 182 8.95 -14.29 6.09
N GLY A 183 8.17 -14.65 7.12
CA GLY A 183 8.36 -15.90 7.87
C GLY A 183 8.26 -17.14 6.98
N ASN A 184 7.26 -17.22 6.10
CA ASN A 184 7.11 -18.29 5.12
C ASN A 184 8.25 -18.35 4.10
N ALA A 185 8.92 -17.22 3.86
CA ALA A 185 10.12 -17.09 3.03
C ALA A 185 11.44 -17.29 3.80
N ASP A 186 11.40 -17.78 5.05
CA ASP A 186 12.56 -17.90 5.96
C ASP A 186 13.29 -16.56 6.24
N GLY A 187 12.58 -15.44 6.22
CA GLY A 187 13.13 -14.11 6.49
C GLY A 187 13.92 -13.49 5.33
N ALA A 188 13.67 -13.94 4.10
CA ALA A 188 14.41 -13.49 2.91
C ALA A 188 14.32 -11.99 2.63
N VAL A 189 13.24 -11.32 3.04
CA VAL A 189 13.03 -9.88 2.86
C VAL A 189 13.58 -9.09 4.05
N GLY A 190 13.51 -9.66 5.25
CA GLY A 190 14.03 -9.03 6.48
C GLY A 190 13.09 -7.99 7.07
N ILE A 191 11.80 -8.32 7.15
CA ILE A 191 10.77 -7.39 7.63
C ILE A 191 10.94 -7.14 9.14
N PRO A 192 10.98 -5.86 9.59
CA PRO A 192 11.10 -5.53 11.01
C PRO A 192 9.95 -6.08 11.85
N ARG A 193 10.26 -6.92 12.85
CA ARG A 193 9.25 -7.57 13.71
C ARG A 193 8.52 -6.60 14.65
N ASP A 194 9.07 -5.41 14.90
CA ASP A 194 8.42 -4.37 15.71
C ASP A 194 7.14 -3.82 15.05
N ILE A 195 6.93 -4.09 13.75
CA ILE A 195 5.68 -3.78 13.04
C ILE A 195 4.48 -4.42 13.74
N ALA A 196 4.59 -5.65 14.26
CA ALA A 196 3.46 -6.28 14.97
C ALA A 196 3.03 -5.47 16.21
N ALA A 197 3.97 -4.90 16.96
CA ALA A 197 3.67 -4.02 18.09
C ALA A 197 3.09 -2.67 17.64
N LYS A 198 3.59 -2.12 16.53
CA LYS A 198 3.04 -0.88 15.93
C LYS A 198 1.61 -1.09 15.46
N VAL A 199 1.34 -2.17 14.73
CA VAL A 199 -0.01 -2.53 14.25
C VAL A 199 -0.97 -2.75 15.42
N GLU A 200 -0.55 -3.43 16.49
CA GLU A 200 -1.39 -3.62 17.68
C GLU A 200 -1.91 -2.30 18.25
N ARG A 201 -1.03 -1.29 18.33
CA ARG A 201 -1.37 0.05 18.79
C ARG A 201 -2.22 0.80 17.76
N ASN A 202 -1.81 0.79 16.50
CA ASN A 202 -2.47 1.49 15.40
C ASN A 202 -3.93 1.05 15.23
N MET A 203 -4.23 -0.22 15.47
CA MET A 203 -5.59 -0.77 15.39
C MET A 203 -6.53 -0.26 16.48
N LYS A 204 -6.02 0.33 17.57
CA LYS A 204 -6.85 0.98 18.59
C LYS A 204 -7.44 2.31 18.11
N CYS A 205 -6.92 2.87 17.02
CA CYS A 205 -7.36 4.14 16.46
C CYS A 205 -8.60 4.03 15.54
N LEU A 206 -9.11 2.82 15.33
CA LEU A 206 -10.28 2.57 14.49
C LEU A 206 -11.46 2.11 15.34
N ASP A 207 -12.65 2.54 14.97
CA ASP A 207 -13.88 2.03 15.58
C ASP A 207 -14.10 0.57 15.18
N ASN A 208 -14.28 -0.30 16.17
CA ASN A 208 -14.36 -1.72 15.93
C ASN A 208 -15.68 -2.14 15.28
N ASP A 209 -16.79 -1.47 15.59
CA ASP A 209 -18.11 -1.88 15.14
C ASP A 209 -18.39 -1.36 13.72
N GLN A 210 -17.91 -0.15 13.41
CA GLN A 210 -17.88 0.40 12.06
C GLN A 210 -17.10 -0.50 11.09
N TRP A 211 -15.97 -1.05 11.52
CA TRP A 211 -15.10 -1.90 10.72
C TRP A 211 -15.32 -3.41 10.97
N TRP A 212 -16.55 -3.80 11.33
CA TRP A 212 -17.01 -5.21 11.44
C TRP A 212 -16.13 -6.14 12.29
N GLY A 213 -15.47 -5.61 13.31
CA GLY A 213 -14.58 -6.38 14.19
C GLY A 213 -13.16 -6.60 13.65
N VAL A 214 -12.85 -6.10 12.46
CA VAL A 214 -11.52 -6.27 11.84
C VAL A 214 -10.40 -5.68 12.71
N PRO A 215 -10.51 -4.47 13.30
CA PRO A 215 -9.43 -3.93 14.13
C PRO A 215 -9.03 -4.83 15.30
N ARG A 216 -10.02 -5.42 15.99
CA ARG A 216 -9.77 -6.41 17.06
C ARG A 216 -9.18 -7.71 16.50
N GLY A 217 -9.66 -8.18 15.36
CA GLY A 217 -9.15 -9.38 14.70
C GLY A 217 -7.67 -9.25 14.31
N VAL A 218 -7.27 -8.09 13.77
CA VAL A 218 -5.87 -7.82 13.39
C VAL A 218 -4.97 -7.79 14.63
N ARG A 219 -5.43 -7.20 15.74
CA ARG A 219 -4.68 -7.23 17.01
C ARG A 219 -4.47 -8.67 17.50
N ALA A 220 -5.51 -9.51 17.43
CA ALA A 220 -5.40 -10.91 17.78
C ALA A 220 -4.43 -11.68 16.86
N ALA A 221 -4.46 -11.42 15.55
CA ALA A 221 -3.50 -12.00 14.61
C ALA A 221 -2.05 -11.58 14.94
N ALA A 222 -1.83 -10.32 15.33
CA ALA A 222 -0.52 -9.84 15.76
C ALA A 222 -0.03 -10.56 17.04
N TRP A 223 -0.92 -10.96 17.95
CA TRP A 223 -0.57 -11.75 19.13
C TRP A 223 -0.17 -13.18 18.81
N ASN A 224 -0.72 -13.78 17.75
CA ASN A 224 -0.27 -15.09 17.29
C ASN A 224 1.17 -15.02 16.74
N LEU A 225 1.52 -13.91 16.09
CA LEU A 225 2.90 -13.65 15.64
C LEU A 225 3.86 -13.36 16.80
N LEU A 226 3.44 -12.51 17.74
CA LEU A 226 4.22 -12.12 18.91
C LEU A 226 3.38 -12.26 20.20
N PRO A 227 3.37 -13.45 20.82
CA PRO A 227 2.58 -13.74 22.02
C PRO A 227 2.80 -12.78 23.19
N MET A 228 3.99 -12.18 23.30
CA MET A 228 4.35 -11.20 24.33
C MET A 228 3.53 -9.90 24.27
N LEU A 229 2.80 -9.65 23.18
CA LEU A 229 1.91 -8.49 23.04
C LEU A 229 0.49 -8.75 23.58
N ALA A 230 0.14 -10.01 23.88
CA ALA A 230 -1.19 -10.38 24.32
C ALA A 230 -1.49 -9.89 25.76
N PRO A 231 -2.70 -9.38 26.03
CA PRO A 231 -3.12 -9.08 27.39
C PRO A 231 -3.14 -10.33 28.29
N PRO A 232 -2.97 -10.21 29.63
CA PRO A 232 -2.80 -11.34 30.55
C PRO A 232 -3.90 -12.42 30.52
N ASN A 233 -5.10 -12.10 30.01
CA ASN A 233 -6.26 -12.99 29.95
C ASN A 233 -6.68 -13.37 28.52
N GLN A 234 -5.86 -13.07 27.51
CA GLN A 234 -6.13 -13.45 26.12
C GLN A 234 -5.05 -14.43 25.68
N ILE A 235 -5.44 -15.70 25.57
CA ILE A 235 -4.56 -16.77 25.09
C ILE A 235 -4.41 -16.59 23.58
N PRO A 236 -3.18 -16.44 23.03
CA PRO A 236 -2.97 -16.50 21.59
C PRO A 236 -3.52 -17.83 21.07
N VAL A 237 -4.30 -17.80 20.00
CA VAL A 237 -4.78 -19.02 19.36
C VAL A 237 -3.58 -19.58 18.59
N MET A 238 -2.81 -20.44 19.25
CA MET A 238 -1.78 -21.25 18.60
C MET A 238 -2.50 -22.14 17.59
N MET A 239 -2.48 -21.74 16.32
CA MET A 239 -2.86 -22.57 15.18
C MET A 239 -1.67 -23.42 14.78
#